data_AF-A0A651F495-F1
#
_entry.id   AF-A0A651F495-F1
#
_cell.length_a   1.000
_cell.length_b   1.000
_cell.length_c   1.000
_cell.angle_alpha   90.00
_cell.angle_beta   90.00
_cell.angle_gamma   90.00
#
_symmetry.space_group_name_H-M   'P 1'
#
loop_
_entity.id
_entity.type
_entity.pdbx_description
1 polymer ?
#
loop_
_entity_poly.entity_id
_entity_poly.type
_entity_poly.pdbx_seq_one_letter_code
_entity_poly.pdbx_strand_id
1 'polypeptide(L)'
;LKLPEAPNIPTRDELAALAERCFLPEDFLDRHWDDHPAHPRFHRPVGDALLHAHCHQKALWSAESSARFMRRIVGPSRTRTLDTGCCGMAGSFGYTTNRYDLSMRIGELALFPSARAMNPDDVLVAPGASCRHQVHDGVAKTALHPMKWAASLIIDD
;
A
#
# COMPACT_ATOMS: atom_id res chain seq x y z
N LEU A 1 18.84 6.99 -35.82
CA LEU A 1 17.87 5.87 -35.81
C LEU A 1 16.48 6.45 -36.01
N LYS A 2 15.80 6.17 -37.13
CA LYS A 2 14.34 6.37 -37.19
C LYS A 2 13.74 5.23 -36.37
N LEU A 3 13.04 5.55 -35.28
CA LEU A 3 12.24 4.55 -34.58
C LEU A 3 11.22 3.99 -35.59
N PRO A 4 11.03 2.66 -35.69
CA PRO A 4 9.99 2.11 -36.55
C PRO A 4 8.63 2.70 -36.13
N GLU A 5 7.75 2.97 -37.09
CA GLU A 5 6.36 3.30 -36.80
C GLU A 5 5.80 2.20 -35.90
N ALA A 6 5.43 2.54 -34.67
CA ALA A 6 4.97 1.57 -33.70
C ALA A 6 3.66 0.95 -34.20
N PRO A 7 3.62 -0.34 -34.55
CA PRO A 7 2.37 -0.96 -34.98
C PRO A 7 1.47 -1.12 -33.75
N ASN A 8 0.16 -0.86 -33.91
CA ASN A 8 -0.91 -1.07 -32.94
C ASN A 8 -0.83 -0.23 -31.64
N ILE A 9 -0.94 1.09 -31.76
CA ILE A 9 -1.29 1.94 -30.61
C ILE A 9 -2.79 1.71 -30.30
N PRO A 10 -3.16 1.27 -29.08
CA PRO A 10 -4.55 1.08 -28.72
C PRO A 10 -5.32 2.41 -28.77
N THR A 11 -6.57 2.36 -29.18
CA THR A 11 -7.49 3.49 -29.13
C THR A 11 -7.75 3.90 -27.68
N ARG A 12 -8.27 5.12 -27.48
CA ARG A 12 -8.63 5.62 -26.15
C ARG A 12 -9.66 4.72 -25.45
N ASP A 13 -10.61 4.17 -26.21
CA ASP A 13 -11.66 3.31 -25.68
C ASP A 13 -11.10 1.95 -25.27
N GLU A 14 -10.18 1.38 -26.05
CA GLU A 14 -9.47 0.15 -25.67
C GLU A 14 -8.61 0.36 -24.41
N LEU A 15 -7.92 1.51 -24.30
CA LEU A 15 -7.17 1.86 -23.09
C LEU A 15 -8.08 2.05 -21.88
N ALA A 16 -9.24 2.68 -22.05
CA ALA A 16 -10.23 2.84 -20.98
C ALA A 16 -10.76 1.48 -20.51
N ALA A 17 -11.16 0.62 -21.44
CA ALA A 17 -11.64 -0.73 -21.14
C ALA A 17 -10.58 -1.60 -20.43
N LEU A 18 -9.30 -1.43 -20.77
CA LEU A 18 -8.20 -2.09 -20.07
C LEU A 18 -8.00 -1.49 -18.67
N ALA A 19 -7.99 -0.17 -18.54
CA ALA A 19 -7.81 0.52 -17.27
C ALA A 19 -8.90 0.14 -16.25
N GLU A 20 -10.14 -0.06 -16.70
CA GLU A 20 -11.26 -0.56 -15.88
C GLU A 20 -11.02 -1.95 -15.27
N ARG A 21 -10.03 -2.71 -15.79
CA ARG A 21 -9.67 -4.05 -15.31
C ARG A 21 -8.34 -4.08 -14.54
N CYS A 22 -7.73 -2.92 -14.33
CA CYS A 22 -6.46 -2.80 -13.61
C CYS A 22 -6.71 -2.38 -12.16
N PHE A 23 -6.40 -3.28 -11.23
CA PHE A 23 -6.65 -3.08 -9.81
C PHE A 23 -5.39 -3.28 -8.97
N LEU A 24 -5.38 -2.65 -7.80
CA LEU A 24 -4.56 -3.16 -6.70
C LEU A 24 -5.17 -4.50 -6.24
N PRO A 25 -4.37 -5.51 -5.87
CA PRO A 25 -4.90 -6.80 -5.44
C PRO A 25 -5.92 -6.67 -4.30
N GLU A 26 -5.65 -5.82 -3.32
CA GLU A 26 -6.56 -5.56 -2.22
C GLU A 26 -7.84 -4.82 -2.61
N ASP A 27 -7.77 -3.92 -3.60
CA ASP A 27 -8.95 -3.20 -4.11
C ASP A 27 -9.86 -4.14 -4.91
N PHE A 28 -9.27 -5.04 -5.71
CA PHE A 28 -9.99 -6.10 -6.40
C PHE A 28 -10.74 -7.00 -5.41
N LEU A 29 -10.06 -7.46 -4.37
CA LEU A 29 -10.66 -8.33 -3.35
C LEU A 29 -11.77 -7.65 -2.57
N ASP A 30 -11.62 -6.37 -2.22
CA ASP A 30 -12.68 -5.63 -1.53
C ASP A 30 -13.91 -5.41 -2.42
N ARG A 31 -13.72 -5.07 -3.70
CA ARG A 31 -14.83 -4.85 -4.65
C ARG A 31 -15.66 -6.10 -4.90
N HIS A 32 -15.01 -7.26 -4.93
CA HIS A 32 -15.65 -8.54 -5.18
C HIS A 32 -15.89 -9.34 -3.90
N TRP A 33 -15.75 -8.72 -2.73
CA TRP A 33 -15.88 -9.40 -1.45
C TRP A 33 -17.28 -10.03 -1.37
N ASP A 34 -18.33 -9.22 -1.33
CA ASP A 34 -19.68 -9.69 -1.04
C ASP A 34 -20.28 -10.61 -2.13
N ASP A 35 -19.71 -10.63 -3.33
CA ASP A 35 -20.12 -11.50 -4.45
C ASP A 35 -19.49 -12.90 -4.39
N HIS A 36 -18.40 -13.07 -3.64
CA HIS A 36 -17.69 -14.34 -3.58
C HIS A 36 -18.37 -15.32 -2.60
N PRO A 37 -18.63 -16.58 -2.98
CA PRO A 37 -19.45 -17.50 -2.18
C PRO A 37 -18.78 -17.96 -0.87
N ALA A 38 -17.49 -17.71 -0.69
CA ALA A 38 -16.73 -18.12 0.48
C ALA A 38 -15.67 -17.07 0.87
N HIS A 39 -15.41 -16.95 2.16
CA HIS A 39 -14.39 -16.05 2.69
C HIS A 39 -13.47 -16.80 3.64
N PRO A 40 -12.16 -16.48 3.64
CA PRO A 40 -11.28 -16.95 4.69
C PRO A 40 -11.76 -16.45 6.05
N ARG A 41 -11.52 -17.25 7.09
CA ARG A 41 -11.64 -16.79 8.47
C ARG A 41 -10.31 -16.19 8.90
N PHE A 42 -10.37 -15.13 9.70
CA PHE A 42 -9.18 -14.44 10.15
C PHE A 42 -9.07 -14.43 11.68
N HIS A 43 -7.86 -14.62 12.19
CA HIS A 43 -7.53 -14.27 13.55
C HIS A 43 -7.70 -12.76 13.75
N ARG A 44 -8.22 -12.37 14.92
CA ARG A 44 -8.32 -10.96 15.30
C ARG A 44 -7.06 -10.55 16.08
N PRO A 45 -6.17 -9.72 15.50
CA PRO A 45 -4.99 -9.25 16.21
C PRO A 45 -5.36 -8.31 17.36
N VAL A 46 -4.49 -8.22 18.36
CA VAL A 46 -4.66 -7.33 19.53
C VAL A 46 -4.39 -5.87 19.17
N GLY A 47 -3.33 -5.61 18.41
CA GLY A 47 -2.98 -4.27 17.96
C GLY A 47 -3.69 -3.86 16.67
N ASP A 48 -3.49 -2.61 16.28
CA ASP A 48 -4.17 -2.01 15.15
C ASP A 48 -3.37 -2.16 13.85
N ALA A 49 -4.09 -2.22 12.73
CA ALA A 49 -3.52 -2.20 11.40
C ALA A 49 -3.42 -0.76 10.90
N LEU A 50 -2.21 -0.24 10.87
CA LEU A 50 -1.89 1.13 10.46
C LEU A 50 -1.55 1.15 8.97
N LEU A 51 -2.32 1.87 8.15
CA LEU A 51 -2.09 1.96 6.71
C LEU A 51 -1.27 3.21 6.37
N HIS A 52 -0.08 3.02 5.81
CA HIS A 52 0.58 4.04 4.99
C HIS A 52 0.22 3.82 3.52
N ALA A 53 -0.84 4.50 3.06
CA ALA A 53 -1.25 4.45 1.67
C ALA A 53 -0.20 5.08 0.75
N HIS A 54 0.06 4.44 -0.39
CA HIS A 54 1.07 4.90 -1.34
C HIS A 54 0.70 6.30 -1.90
N CYS A 55 1.68 7.18 -2.12
CA CYS A 55 1.40 8.54 -2.59
C CYS A 55 0.64 8.56 -3.93
N HIS A 56 1.04 7.72 -4.89
CA HIS A 56 0.33 7.56 -6.16
C HIS A 56 -1.10 7.05 -5.98
N GLN A 57 -1.30 6.11 -5.05
CA GLN A 57 -2.62 5.56 -4.72
C GLN A 57 -3.53 6.64 -4.13
N LYS A 58 -3.03 7.45 -3.19
CA LYS A 58 -3.79 8.57 -2.60
C LYS A 58 -4.21 9.58 -3.66
N ALA A 59 -3.33 9.89 -4.61
CA ALA A 59 -3.60 10.86 -5.67
C ALA A 59 -4.66 10.38 -6.69
N LEU A 60 -4.67 9.08 -7.02
CA LEU A 60 -5.55 8.55 -8.06
C LEU A 60 -6.82 7.88 -7.52
N TRP A 61 -6.73 7.12 -6.42
CA TRP A 61 -7.76 6.18 -5.99
C TRP A 61 -8.14 6.31 -4.51
N SER A 62 -7.58 7.29 -3.79
CA SER A 62 -7.66 7.43 -2.33
C SER A 62 -6.98 6.28 -1.57
N ALA A 63 -6.62 6.55 -0.31
CA ALA A 63 -6.16 5.52 0.64
C ALA A 63 -7.22 4.43 0.89
N GLU A 64 -8.48 4.77 0.63
CA GLU A 64 -9.63 3.88 0.79
C GLU A 64 -9.55 2.61 -0.07
N SER A 65 -8.84 2.66 -1.20
CA SER A 65 -8.58 1.50 -2.07
C SER A 65 -7.83 0.35 -1.38
N SER A 66 -7.12 0.60 -0.28
CA SER A 66 -6.59 -0.48 0.59
C SER A 66 -7.29 -0.53 1.95
N ALA A 67 -7.74 0.60 2.50
CA ALA A 67 -8.33 0.64 3.85
C ALA A 67 -9.63 -0.17 3.95
N ARG A 68 -10.47 -0.19 2.89
CA ARG A 68 -11.72 -0.99 2.89
C ARG A 68 -11.42 -2.49 3.03
N PHE A 69 -10.50 -3.02 2.26
CA PHE A 69 -10.03 -4.41 2.39
C PHE A 69 -9.55 -4.72 3.81
N MET A 70 -8.74 -3.84 4.40
CA MET A 70 -8.26 -4.03 5.77
C MET A 70 -9.41 -4.08 6.79
N ARG A 71 -10.43 -3.23 6.62
CA ARG A 71 -11.63 -3.24 7.46
C ARG A 71 -12.48 -4.50 7.29
N ARG A 72 -12.49 -5.15 6.11
CA ARG A 72 -13.13 -6.48 5.95
C ARG A 72 -12.49 -7.53 6.86
N ILE A 73 -11.19 -7.42 7.11
CA ILE A 73 -10.41 -8.39 7.90
C ILE A 73 -10.51 -8.12 9.40
N VAL A 74 -10.17 -6.90 9.85
CA VAL A 74 -10.05 -6.59 11.29
C VAL A 74 -11.10 -5.61 11.82
N GLY A 75 -11.97 -5.09 10.95
CA GLY A 75 -13.00 -4.12 11.30
C GLY A 75 -12.51 -2.66 11.30
N PRO A 76 -13.45 -1.69 11.29
CA PRO A 76 -13.14 -0.26 11.25
C PRO A 76 -12.43 0.24 12.51
N SER A 77 -12.73 -0.30 13.69
CA SER A 77 -12.12 0.13 14.95
C SER A 77 -10.64 -0.21 15.07
N ARG A 78 -10.16 -1.17 14.29
CA ARG A 78 -8.77 -1.65 14.29
C ARG A 78 -7.98 -1.24 13.05
N THR A 79 -8.60 -0.50 12.14
CA THR A 79 -7.94 -0.02 10.92
C THR A 79 -7.73 1.48 11.04
N ARG A 80 -6.47 1.94 11.02
CA ARG A 80 -6.12 3.36 11.06
C ARG A 80 -5.34 3.75 9.80
N THR A 81 -5.86 4.65 8.99
CA THR A 81 -5.09 5.23 7.88
C THR A 81 -4.22 6.36 8.43
N LEU A 82 -2.91 6.28 8.23
CA LEU A 82 -1.97 7.29 8.68
C LEU A 82 -2.05 8.53 7.78
N ASP A 83 -2.23 9.70 8.39
CA ASP A 83 -2.12 10.98 7.70
C ASP A 83 -0.65 11.30 7.42
N THR A 84 -0.16 10.78 6.30
CA THR A 84 1.25 10.83 5.91
C THR A 84 1.36 11.26 4.45
N GLY A 85 2.47 11.90 4.09
CA GLY A 85 2.80 12.29 2.72
C GLY A 85 3.40 11.15 1.89
N CYS A 86 4.36 11.48 1.03
CA CYS A 86 5.26 10.51 0.40
C CYS A 86 6.20 9.90 1.45
N CYS A 87 6.68 8.67 1.23
CA CYS A 87 7.71 8.07 2.09
C CYS A 87 9.11 8.68 1.89
N GLY A 88 9.35 9.34 0.76
CA GLY A 88 10.66 9.91 0.37
C GLY A 88 11.31 9.21 -0.82
N MET A 89 10.89 7.98 -1.15
CA MET A 89 11.59 7.16 -2.15
C MET A 89 11.27 7.45 -3.61
N ALA A 90 9.98 7.68 -3.95
CA ALA A 90 9.49 7.93 -5.31
C ALA A 90 10.25 7.15 -6.42
N GLY A 91 10.27 5.82 -6.33
CA GLY A 91 11.08 4.97 -7.21
C GLY A 91 12.55 4.94 -6.77
N SER A 92 13.47 5.31 -7.68
CA SER A 92 14.91 5.37 -7.40
C SER A 92 15.39 6.69 -6.81
N PHE A 93 14.49 7.69 -6.67
CA PHE A 93 14.83 9.03 -6.20
C PHE A 93 15.57 8.98 -4.86
N GLY A 94 15.08 8.20 -3.91
CA GLY A 94 15.70 8.11 -2.57
C GLY A 94 17.00 7.31 -2.50
N TYR A 95 17.36 6.56 -3.56
CA TYR A 95 18.60 5.79 -3.62
C TYR A 95 19.79 6.59 -4.15
N THR A 96 19.57 7.75 -4.78
CA THR A 96 20.70 8.53 -5.33
C THR A 96 21.40 9.32 -4.23
N THR A 97 22.73 9.33 -4.25
CA THR A 97 23.56 9.97 -3.21
C THR A 97 23.21 11.43 -3.00
N ASN A 98 22.92 12.18 -4.07
CA ASN A 98 22.54 13.58 -4.01
C ASN A 98 21.10 13.85 -3.48
N ARG A 99 20.29 12.82 -3.28
CA ARG A 99 18.89 12.93 -2.83
C ARG A 99 18.59 12.12 -1.58
N TYR A 100 19.52 11.29 -1.11
CA TYR A 100 19.37 10.48 0.10
C TYR A 100 18.94 11.33 1.30
N ASP A 101 19.68 12.40 1.63
CA ASP A 101 19.36 13.26 2.78
C ASP A 101 18.00 13.95 2.65
N LEU A 102 17.57 14.25 1.42
CA LEU A 102 16.24 14.80 1.17
C LEU A 102 15.15 13.73 1.33
N SER A 103 15.36 12.52 0.82
CA SER A 103 14.47 11.36 1.01
C SER A 103 14.24 11.08 2.50
N MET A 104 15.32 11.06 3.28
CA MET A 104 15.26 10.87 4.73
C MET A 104 14.48 11.97 5.43
N ARG A 105 14.73 13.24 5.08
CA ARG A 105 13.95 14.37 5.61
C ARG A 105 12.47 14.29 5.26
N ILE A 106 12.11 13.83 4.06
CA ILE A 106 10.70 13.60 3.68
C ILE A 106 10.08 12.52 4.56
N GLY A 107 10.79 11.41 4.82
CA GLY A 107 10.34 10.36 5.73
C GLY A 107 10.06 10.87 7.15
N GLU A 108 10.91 11.77 7.66
CA GLU A 108 10.77 12.39 8.99
C GLU A 108 9.59 13.35 9.12
N LEU A 109 8.96 13.80 8.03
CA LEU A 109 7.82 14.72 8.12
C LEU A 109 6.62 14.10 8.85
N ALA A 110 6.37 12.80 8.66
CA ALA A 110 5.22 12.13 9.26
C ALA A 110 5.36 10.60 9.35
N LEU A 111 5.93 9.95 8.32
CA LEU A 111 5.96 8.49 8.24
C LEU A 111 6.86 7.87 9.31
N PHE A 112 8.10 8.36 9.44
CA PHE A 112 9.05 7.85 10.43
C PHE A 112 8.60 8.09 11.87
N PRO A 113 8.12 9.30 12.25
CA PRO A 113 7.50 9.50 13.57
C PRO A 113 6.34 8.53 13.84
N SER A 114 5.44 8.35 12.87
CA SER A 114 4.29 7.43 13.02
C SER A 114 4.74 5.98 13.22
N ALA A 115 5.74 5.53 12.45
CA ALA A 115 6.29 4.18 12.57
C ALA A 115 7.04 3.95 13.89
N ARG A 116 7.71 4.97 14.44
CA ARG A 116 8.36 4.89 15.76
C ARG A 116 7.35 4.86 16.90
N ALA A 117 6.22 5.57 16.76
CA ALA A 117 5.18 5.70 17.78
C ALA A 117 4.20 4.51 17.84
N MET A 118 4.37 3.50 16.98
CA MET A 118 3.52 2.30 16.98
C MET A 118 3.60 1.55 18.30
N ASN A 119 2.47 1.02 18.75
CA ASN A 119 2.46 0.07 19.86
C ASN A 119 3.17 -1.24 19.45
N PRO A 120 3.70 -2.03 20.41
CA PRO A 120 4.35 -3.30 20.11
C PRO A 120 3.49 -4.28 19.30
N ASP A 121 2.17 -4.27 19.50
CA ASP A 121 1.23 -5.16 18.82
C ASP A 121 0.65 -4.57 17.52
N ASP A 122 0.91 -3.29 17.23
CA ASP A 122 0.44 -2.64 16.01
C ASP A 122 1.22 -3.17 14.80
N VAL A 123 0.58 -3.21 13.64
CA VAL A 123 1.20 -3.58 12.38
C VAL A 123 1.11 -2.45 11.37
N LEU A 124 2.24 -2.13 10.75
CA LEU A 124 2.29 -1.17 9.66
C LEU A 124 2.08 -1.88 8.33
N VAL A 125 1.08 -1.43 7.58
CA VAL A 125 0.71 -1.94 6.28
C VAL A 125 1.01 -0.87 5.24
N ALA A 126 1.78 -1.22 4.21
CA ALA A 126 2.17 -0.32 3.13
C ALA A 126 2.17 -1.08 1.78
N PRO A 127 1.27 -0.72 0.83
CA PRO A 127 1.20 -1.38 -0.48
C PRO A 127 2.46 -1.18 -1.34
N GLY A 128 3.10 -0.01 -1.24
CA GLY A 128 4.30 0.31 -2.02
C GLY A 128 5.56 -0.40 -1.55
N ALA A 129 6.25 -1.09 -2.47
CA ALA A 129 7.52 -1.75 -2.17
C ALA A 129 8.60 -0.76 -1.68
N SER A 130 8.76 0.38 -2.34
CA SER A 130 9.72 1.41 -1.91
C SER A 130 9.36 2.00 -0.55
N CYS A 131 8.07 2.15 -0.22
CA CYS A 131 7.65 2.61 1.12
C CYS A 131 8.08 1.62 2.21
N ARG A 132 7.94 0.31 1.97
CA ARG A 132 8.37 -0.72 2.93
C ARG A 132 9.88 -0.69 3.17
N HIS A 133 10.68 -0.57 2.10
CA HIS A 133 12.13 -0.42 2.23
C HIS A 133 12.50 0.86 2.99
N GLN A 134 11.87 1.99 2.67
CA GLN A 134 12.14 3.26 3.33
C GLN A 134 11.89 3.22 4.84
N VAL A 135 10.80 2.58 5.26
CA VAL A 135 10.51 2.39 6.69
C VAL A 135 11.52 1.47 7.36
N HIS A 136 11.89 0.38 6.68
CA HIS A 136 12.90 -0.55 7.17
C HIS A 136 14.25 0.15 7.35
N ASP A 137 14.75 0.81 6.31
CA ASP A 137 16.08 1.41 6.29
C ASP A 137 16.14 2.66 7.16
N GLY A 138 15.05 3.43 7.24
CA GLY A 138 15.02 4.70 7.97
C GLY A 138 14.71 4.60 9.46
N VAL A 139 13.94 3.60 9.89
CA VAL A 139 13.54 3.47 11.31
C VAL A 139 13.59 2.04 11.87
N ALA A 140 14.16 1.09 11.13
CA ALA A 140 14.26 -0.32 11.54
C ALA A 140 12.91 -0.95 11.92
N LYS A 141 11.82 -0.51 11.28
CA LYS A 141 10.48 -1.09 11.43
C LYS A 141 10.12 -1.91 10.19
N THR A 142 9.38 -2.99 10.39
CA THR A 142 8.90 -3.81 9.27
C THR A 142 7.47 -3.40 8.92
N ALA A 143 7.28 -2.94 7.68
CA ALA A 143 5.96 -2.75 7.10
C ALA A 143 5.61 -3.94 6.19
N LEU A 144 4.36 -4.40 6.22
CA LEU A 144 3.88 -5.51 5.40
C LEU A 144 3.07 -5.01 4.20
N HIS A 145 3.12 -5.75 3.09
CA HIS A 145 2.17 -5.56 2.00
C HIS A 145 0.77 -6.00 2.49
N PRO A 146 -0.34 -5.34 2.09
CA PRO A 146 -1.70 -5.72 2.51
C PRO A 146 -1.99 -7.21 2.36
N MET A 147 -1.64 -7.79 1.21
CA MET A 147 -1.80 -9.23 0.96
C MET A 147 -0.99 -10.12 1.91
N LYS A 148 0.25 -9.74 2.26
CA LYS A 148 1.08 -10.52 3.19
C LYS A 148 0.54 -10.43 4.61
N TRP A 149 0.09 -9.24 5.02
CA TRP A 149 -0.58 -9.04 6.30
C TRP A 149 -1.87 -9.84 6.40
N ALA A 150 -2.75 -9.74 5.40
CA ALA A 150 -3.99 -10.50 5.34
C ALA A 150 -3.75 -12.02 5.42
N ALA A 151 -2.80 -12.54 4.63
CA ALA A 151 -2.44 -13.95 4.64
C ALA A 151 -1.93 -14.41 6.01
N SER A 152 -1.16 -13.57 6.73
CA SER A 152 -0.65 -13.91 8.07
C SER A 152 -1.73 -14.05 9.15
N LEU A 153 -2.97 -13.61 8.85
CA LEU A 153 -4.11 -13.72 9.75
C LEU A 153 -5.07 -14.84 9.37
N ILE A 154 -4.90 -15.50 8.22
CA ILE A 154 -5.79 -16.58 7.79
C ILE A 154 -5.70 -17.74 8.79
N ILE A 155 -6.86 -18.25 9.19
CA ILE A 155 -6.97 -19.46 10.00
C ILE A 155 -6.92 -20.65 9.03
N ASP A 156 -5.87 -21.46 9.13
CA ASP A 156 -5.82 -22.76 8.44
C ASP A 156 -6.76 -23.74 9.18
N ASP A 157 -7.60 -24.45 8.42
CA ASP A 157 -8.51 -25.49 8.93
C ASP A 157 -7.79 -26.82 9.21
#